data_AF-A0A7C4EIX0-F1
#
_entry.id   AF-A0A7C4EIX0-F1
#
_cell.length_a   1.000
_cell.length_b   1.000
_cell.length_c   1.000
_cell.angle_alpha   90.00
_cell.angle_beta   90.00
_cell.angle_gamma   90.00
#
_symmetry.space_group_name_H-M   'P 1'
#
loop_
_entity.id
_entity.type
_entity.pdbx_description
1 polymer ?
#
loop_
_entity_poly.entity_id
_entity_poly.type
_entity_poly.pdbx_seq_one_letter_code
_entity_poly.pdbx_strand_id
1 'polypeptide(L)'
;MNRLPCLATRKRLLAAVAVACALLLSAQQATARSYTLPDTGQTTCYNNAMNLASCPQPGQAFYGQDACYTGSPPKLTSTAFVVSDSVTGLTWQKTDDGQVHVHVD
;
A
#
# COMPACT_ATOMS: atom_id res chain seq x y z
N MET A 1 31.01 -14.76 -59.48
CA MET A 1 31.54 -14.02 -58.31
C MET A 1 30.38 -13.72 -57.36
N ASN A 2 30.06 -14.64 -56.45
CA ASN A 2 28.95 -14.49 -55.50
C ASN A 2 29.40 -13.65 -54.30
N ARG A 3 29.10 -12.36 -54.29
CA ARG A 3 29.10 -11.55 -53.07
C ARG A 3 27.66 -11.41 -52.64
N LEU A 4 27.23 -12.08 -51.56
CA LEU A 4 26.13 -11.68 -50.66
C LEU A 4 25.82 -12.80 -49.63
N PRO A 5 26.65 -12.99 -48.58
CA PRO A 5 26.14 -13.56 -47.33
C PRO A 5 26.20 -12.60 -46.13
N CYS A 6 26.84 -11.43 -46.25
CA CYS A 6 27.13 -10.58 -45.08
C CYS A 6 25.92 -9.77 -44.54
N LEU A 7 24.96 -9.41 -45.41
CA LEU A 7 23.86 -8.51 -45.05
C LEU A 7 22.68 -9.22 -44.34
N ALA A 8 22.43 -10.49 -44.66
CA ALA A 8 21.36 -11.29 -44.06
C ALA A 8 21.67 -11.65 -42.59
N THR A 9 22.95 -11.87 -42.27
CA THR A 9 23.42 -12.24 -40.93
C THR A 9 23.30 -11.08 -39.95
N ARG A 10 23.59 -9.84 -40.38
CA ARG A 10 23.39 -8.63 -39.56
C ARG A 10 21.93 -8.36 -39.23
N LYS A 11 21.01 -8.54 -40.19
CA LYS A 11 19.55 -8.43 -39.95
C LYS A 11 19.03 -9.47 -38.96
N ARG A 12 19.52 -10.71 -39.06
CA ARG A 12 19.16 -11.80 -38.14
C ARG A 12 19.68 -11.55 -36.71
N LEU A 13 20.90 -11.03 -36.57
CA LEU A 13 21.48 -10.69 -35.27
C LEU A 13 20.71 -9.54 -34.59
N LEU A 14 20.37 -8.49 -35.34
CA LEU A 14 19.58 -7.36 -34.83
C LEU A 14 18.18 -7.78 -34.40
N ALA A 15 17.51 -8.64 -35.18
CA ALA A 15 16.21 -9.19 -34.82
C ALA A 15 16.29 -10.07 -33.55
N ALA A 16 17.31 -10.92 -33.42
CA ALA A 16 17.52 -11.75 -32.24
C ALA A 16 17.79 -10.91 -30.98
N VAL A 17 18.59 -9.84 -31.09
CA VAL A 17 18.84 -8.91 -29.98
C VAL A 17 17.57 -8.17 -29.59
N ALA A 18 16.76 -7.70 -30.55
CA ALA A 18 15.49 -7.04 -30.27
C ALA A 18 14.49 -7.97 -29.57
N VAL A 19 14.40 -9.23 -30.00
CA VAL A 19 13.54 -10.25 -29.37
C VAL A 19 14.05 -10.59 -27.97
N ALA A 20 15.36 -10.77 -27.78
CA ALA A 20 15.95 -11.01 -26.46
C ALA A 20 15.71 -9.82 -25.50
N CYS A 21 15.83 -8.59 -26.00
CA CYS A 21 15.57 -7.38 -25.22
C CYS A 21 14.09 -7.28 -24.82
N ALA A 22 13.16 -7.59 -25.73
CA ALA A 22 11.73 -7.62 -25.45
C ALA A 22 11.35 -8.71 -24.42
N LEU A 23 12.00 -9.88 -24.46
CA LEU A 23 11.82 -10.96 -23.48
C LEU A 23 12.40 -10.61 -22.11
N LEU A 24 13.49 -9.84 -22.05
CA LEU A 24 14.08 -9.36 -20.79
C LEU A 24 13.23 -8.25 -20.14
N LEU A 25 12.60 -7.38 -20.93
CA LEU A 25 11.71 -6.32 -20.42
C LEU A 25 10.38 -6.86 -19.86
N SER A 26 9.83 -7.93 -20.44
CA SER A 26 8.56 -8.52 -19.96
C SER A 26 8.70 -9.30 -18.65
N ALA A 27 9.93 -9.67 -18.26
CA ALA A 27 10.23 -10.37 -17.02
C ALA A 27 10.25 -9.46 -15.77
N GLN A 28 10.17 -8.13 -15.94
CA GLN A 28 10.14 -7.17 -14.83
C GLN A 28 8.72 -6.75 -14.46
N GLN A 29 7.87 -7.70 -14.08
CA GLN A 29 6.61 -7.35 -13.41
C GLN A 29 6.88 -7.17 -11.92
N ALA A 30 7.13 -5.91 -11.52
CA ALA A 30 7.14 -5.56 -10.10
C ALA A 30 5.71 -5.67 -9.56
N THR A 31 5.48 -6.53 -8.57
CA THR A 31 4.21 -6.62 -7.87
C THR A 31 4.08 -5.43 -6.92
N ALA A 32 3.27 -4.45 -7.30
CA ALA A 32 2.84 -3.40 -6.38
C ALA A 32 1.88 -4.02 -5.35
N ARG A 33 2.23 -3.93 -4.07
CA ARG A 33 1.36 -4.37 -2.98
C ARG A 33 0.68 -3.16 -2.37
N SER A 34 -0.64 -3.16 -2.35
CA SER A 34 -1.44 -2.19 -1.62
C SER A 34 -1.86 -2.75 -0.26
N TYR A 35 -2.07 -1.86 0.70
CA TYR A 35 -2.61 -2.18 2.01
C TYR A 35 -3.66 -1.14 2.36
N THR A 36 -4.71 -1.57 3.06
CA THR A 36 -5.63 -0.64 3.70
C THR A 36 -4.94 -0.06 4.92
N LEU A 37 -4.84 1.27 5.00
CA LEU A 37 -4.32 1.92 6.19
C LEU A 37 -5.37 1.84 7.30
N PRO A 38 -4.97 1.58 8.56
CA PRO A 38 -5.88 1.67 9.68
C PRO A 38 -6.40 3.10 9.83
N ASP A 39 -7.71 3.21 10.06
CA ASP A 39 -8.41 4.46 10.36
C ASP A 39 -8.53 4.61 11.88
N THR A 40 -8.43 5.83 12.40
CA THR A 40 -8.47 6.06 13.85
C THR A 40 -9.90 6.15 14.39
N GLY A 41 -10.88 6.29 13.51
CA GLY A 41 -12.28 6.58 13.83
C GLY A 41 -12.52 8.04 14.23
N GLN A 42 -11.53 8.92 14.13
CA GLN A 42 -11.70 10.33 14.43
C GLN A 42 -12.54 10.99 13.33
N THR A 43 -13.76 11.41 13.67
CA THR A 43 -14.71 12.06 12.75
C THR A 43 -14.84 13.57 12.95
N THR A 44 -14.19 14.11 14.00
CA THR A 44 -14.23 15.54 14.33
C THR A 44 -12.82 16.14 14.24
N CYS A 45 -12.68 17.30 13.60
CA CYS A 45 -11.43 18.05 13.58
C CYS A 45 -11.33 19.00 14.78
N TYR A 46 -10.11 19.30 15.21
CA TYR A 46 -9.81 20.18 16.35
C TYR A 46 -8.79 21.26 15.96
N ASN A 47 -8.78 22.35 16.71
CA ASN A 47 -7.65 23.29 16.76
C ASN A 47 -7.00 23.24 18.17
N ASN A 48 -6.18 24.23 18.50
CA ASN A 48 -5.50 24.30 19.80
C ASN A 48 -6.44 24.43 21.02
N ALA A 49 -7.73 24.69 20.84
CA ALA A 49 -8.65 25.01 21.93
C ALA A 49 -9.98 24.24 21.90
N MET A 50 -10.47 23.84 20.73
CA MET A 50 -11.82 23.29 20.59
C MET A 50 -12.01 22.42 19.34
N ASN A 51 -13.15 21.73 19.33
CA ASN A 51 -13.69 21.03 18.17
C ASN A 51 -14.14 22.04 17.10
N LEU A 52 -13.95 21.70 15.84
CA LEU A 52 -14.34 22.50 14.70
C LEU A 52 -15.65 21.96 14.12
N ALA A 53 -16.54 22.87 13.69
CA ALA A 53 -17.80 22.51 13.03
C ALA A 53 -17.60 21.85 11.67
N SER A 54 -16.50 22.18 10.99
CA SER A 54 -16.07 21.55 9.74
C SER A 54 -14.55 21.37 9.75
N CYS A 55 -14.08 20.34 9.05
CA CYS A 55 -12.65 20.12 8.91
C CYS A 55 -11.99 21.18 8.00
N PRO A 56 -10.76 21.61 8.32
CA PRO A 56 -10.01 22.55 7.48
C PRO A 56 -9.83 22.02 6.05
N GLN A 57 -9.54 22.92 5.11
CA GLN A 57 -9.24 22.58 3.72
C GLN A 57 -7.72 22.50 3.48
N PRO A 58 -7.25 21.83 2.41
CA PRO A 58 -5.84 21.79 2.06
C PRO A 58 -5.18 23.18 2.08
N GLY A 59 -4.05 23.28 2.78
CA GLY A 59 -3.29 24.52 2.95
C GLY A 59 -3.74 25.41 4.12
N GLN A 60 -4.84 25.08 4.81
CA GLN A 60 -5.24 25.78 6.04
C GLN A 60 -4.52 25.19 7.26
N ALA A 61 -4.40 26.00 8.32
CA ALA A 61 -3.91 25.51 9.61
C ALA A 61 -4.79 24.36 10.12
N PHE A 62 -4.19 23.39 10.80
CA PHE A 62 -4.84 22.20 11.36
C PHE A 62 -5.45 21.22 10.33
N TYR A 63 -5.20 21.42 9.02
CA TYR A 63 -5.49 20.43 8.00
C TYR A 63 -4.57 19.21 8.12
N GLY A 64 -5.08 18.02 7.77
CA GLY A 64 -4.32 16.76 7.80
C GLY A 64 -4.64 15.84 8.98
N GLN A 65 -5.66 16.17 9.77
CA GLN A 65 -6.25 15.25 10.75
C GLN A 65 -7.00 14.12 10.04
N ASP A 66 -7.19 12.99 10.71
CA ASP A 66 -7.87 11.81 10.15
C ASP A 66 -9.28 12.16 9.64
N ALA A 67 -10.03 12.95 10.41
CA ALA A 67 -11.35 13.47 10.04
C ALA A 67 -11.38 14.32 8.74
N CYS A 68 -10.23 14.76 8.23
CA CYS A 68 -10.13 15.45 6.94
C CYS A 68 -10.20 14.49 5.74
N TYR A 69 -10.16 13.17 5.98
CA TYR A 69 -10.09 12.14 4.96
C TYR A 69 -11.26 11.16 5.08
N THR A 70 -11.67 10.62 3.94
CA THR A 70 -12.60 9.48 3.91
C THR A 70 -11.78 8.20 4.02
N GLY A 71 -11.66 7.65 5.24
CA GLY A 71 -10.99 6.38 5.48
C GLY A 71 -11.95 5.19 5.59
N SER A 72 -11.37 4.02 5.86
CA SER A 72 -12.13 2.77 6.05
C SER A 72 -12.30 2.53 7.53
N PRO A 73 -13.51 2.71 8.10
CA PRO A 73 -13.69 2.59 9.55
C PRO A 73 -13.29 1.19 10.04
N PRO A 74 -12.65 1.09 11.20
CA PRO A 74 -12.13 -0.18 11.70
C PRO A 74 -13.27 -1.18 11.97
N LYS A 75 -13.03 -2.46 11.68
CA LYS A 75 -13.99 -3.54 11.97
C LYS A 75 -13.36 -4.52 12.95
N LEU A 76 -13.48 -4.15 14.23
CA LEU A 76 -12.81 -4.80 15.35
C LEU A 76 -13.62 -5.98 15.90
N THR A 77 -12.96 -7.11 16.06
CA THR A 77 -13.41 -8.25 16.87
C THR A 77 -12.44 -8.43 18.02
N SER A 78 -12.92 -8.77 19.22
CA SER A 78 -12.05 -8.98 20.38
C SER A 78 -12.26 -10.36 21.00
N THR A 79 -11.19 -10.94 21.52
CA THR A 79 -11.21 -12.11 22.40
C THR A 79 -10.86 -11.68 23.83
N ALA A 80 -10.47 -12.64 24.68
CA ALA A 80 -9.96 -12.35 26.02
C ALA A 80 -8.69 -11.49 25.97
N PHE A 81 -7.82 -11.72 24.97
CA PHE A 81 -6.46 -11.19 25.00
C PHE A 81 -6.06 -10.38 23.78
N VAL A 82 -6.75 -10.54 22.65
CA VAL A 82 -6.41 -9.84 21.41
C VAL A 82 -7.60 -9.10 20.83
N VAL A 83 -7.30 -8.09 20.01
CA VAL A 83 -8.25 -7.37 19.17
C VAL A 83 -7.76 -7.49 17.73
N SER A 84 -8.62 -7.94 16.84
CA SER A 84 -8.34 -8.10 15.41
C SER A 84 -9.17 -7.14 14.59
N ASP A 85 -8.55 -6.45 13.64
CA ASP A 85 -9.24 -5.61 12.67
C ASP A 85 -9.35 -6.33 11.32
N SER A 86 -10.57 -6.66 10.93
CA SER A 86 -10.83 -7.37 9.67
C SER A 86 -10.67 -6.49 8.41
N VAL A 87 -10.55 -5.17 8.54
CA VAL A 87 -10.28 -4.26 7.41
C VAL A 87 -8.80 -4.26 7.03
N THR A 88 -7.91 -4.23 8.03
CA THR A 88 -6.46 -4.19 7.82
C THR A 88 -5.80 -5.57 7.88
N GLY A 89 -6.46 -6.55 8.51
CA GLY A 89 -5.89 -7.87 8.81
C GLY A 89 -4.89 -7.85 9.97
N LEU A 90 -4.78 -6.73 10.69
CA LEU A 90 -3.87 -6.58 11.82
C LEU A 90 -4.52 -7.06 13.11
N THR A 91 -3.70 -7.57 14.03
CA THR A 91 -4.12 -8.02 15.36
C THR A 91 -3.18 -7.45 16.41
N TRP A 92 -3.75 -7.00 17.52
CA TRP A 92 -3.06 -6.34 18.61
C TRP A 92 -3.39 -7.03 19.93
N GLN A 93 -2.47 -6.93 20.88
CA GLN A 93 -2.76 -7.28 22.27
C GLN A 93 -3.78 -6.29 22.86
N LYS A 94 -4.76 -6.82 23.58
CA LYS A 94 -5.86 -6.03 24.16
C LYS A 94 -5.41 -5.20 25.37
N THR A 95 -4.44 -5.69 26.12
CA THR A 95 -3.95 -5.08 27.36
C THR A 95 -2.44 -5.14 27.40
N ASP A 96 -1.77 -4.03 27.68
CA ASP A 96 -0.34 -4.04 27.98
C ASP A 96 -0.12 -4.34 29.47
N ASP A 97 -0.05 -5.61 29.82
CA ASP A 97 0.18 -6.13 31.17
C ASP A 97 1.59 -6.71 31.35
N GLY A 98 2.48 -6.46 30.38
CA GLY A 98 3.84 -7.01 30.34
C GLY A 98 3.89 -8.53 30.12
N GLN A 99 2.78 -9.19 29.79
CA GLN A 99 2.73 -10.59 29.38
C GLN A 99 2.45 -10.69 27.89
N VAL A 100 3.05 -11.67 27.21
CA VAL A 100 2.71 -11.95 25.81
C VAL A 100 1.46 -12.81 25.79
N HIS A 101 0.37 -12.26 25.29
CA HIS A 101 -0.83 -13.05 25.02
C HIS A 101 -0.93 -13.36 23.54
N VAL A 102 -0.75 -14.63 23.20
CA VAL A 102 -0.90 -15.13 21.84
C VAL A 102 -2.34 -15.58 21.61
N HIS A 103 -2.92 -15.16 20.49
CA HIS A 103 -4.10 -15.82 19.94
C HIS A 103 -3.63 -17.15 19.36
N VAL A 104 -4.05 -18.25 19.99
CA VAL A 104 -3.87 -19.59 19.42
C VAL A 104 -5.15 -19.87 18.64
N ASP A 105 -5.04 -19.83 17.31
CA ASP A 105 -6.09 -20.27 16.39
C ASP A 105 -6.33 -21.78 16.47
#